data_AF-A0A740G2W1-F1
#
_entry.id   AF-A0A740G2W1-F1
#
_cell.length_a   1.000
_cell.length_b   1.000
_cell.length_c   1.000
_cell.angle_alpha   90.00
_cell.angle_beta   90.00
_cell.angle_gamma   90.00
#
_symmetry.space_group_name_H-M   'P 1'
#
loop_
_entity.id
_entity.type
_entity.pdbx_description
1 polymer ?
#
loop_
_entity_poly.entity_id
_entity_poly.type
_entity_poly.pdbx_seq_one_letter_code
_entity_poly.pdbx_strand_id
1 'polypeptide(L)' 'MRLLPGMVMLMLVLVISGSARATTDVMPFKDEAQEQQFRQLTEQLRCPKCQNNSIADSNAMIATDMRRRV' A
#
# COMPACT_ATOMS: atom_id res chain seq x y z
N MET A 1 -4.11 2.31 40.88
CA MET A 1 -2.91 3.13 40.59
C MET A 1 -1.97 2.52 39.55
N ARG A 2 -2.04 1.22 39.23
CA ARG A 2 -1.23 0.57 38.18
C ARG A 2 -1.67 0.87 36.73
N LEU A 3 -2.90 1.36 36.54
CA LEU A 3 -3.50 1.64 35.22
C LEU A 3 -3.18 3.06 34.69
N LEU A 4 -2.86 3.99 35.59
CA LEU A 4 -2.53 5.39 35.26
C LEU A 4 -1.30 5.53 34.36
N PRO A 5 -0.17 4.82 34.59
CA PRO A 5 0.98 4.93 33.69
C PRO A 5 0.71 4.34 32.31
N GLY A 6 -0.11 3.28 32.21
CA GLY A 6 -0.48 2.68 30.93
C GLY A 6 -1.31 3.61 30.06
N MET A 7 -2.24 4.36 30.67
CA MET A 7 -3.08 5.33 29.97
C MET A 7 -2.28 6.55 29.48
N VAL A 8 -1.32 7.03 30.28
CA VAL A 8 -0.41 8.12 29.87
C VAL A 8 0.50 7.68 28.73
N MET A 9 1.04 6.45 28.78
CA MET A 9 1.87 5.91 27.71
C MET A 9 1.09 5.76 26.40
N LEU A 10 -0.17 5.30 26.47
CA LEU A 10 -1.05 5.18 25.30
C LEU A 10 -1.34 6.54 24.65
N MET A 11 -1.65 7.56 25.45
CA MET A 11 -1.88 8.93 24.97
C MET A 11 -0.63 9.50 24.27
N LEU A 12 0.56 9.25 24.83
CA LEU A 12 1.82 9.71 24.23
C LEU A 12 2.09 9.05 22.86
N VAL A 13 1.82 7.75 22.71
CA VAL A 13 1.96 7.03 21.43
C VAL A 13 0.99 7.58 20.37
N LEU A 14 -0.23 7.95 20.76
CA LEU A 14 -1.20 8.55 19.84
C LEU A 14 -0.74 9.91 19.31
N VAL A 15 -0.14 10.75 20.17
CA VAL A 15 0.37 12.08 19.77
C VAL A 15 1.55 11.98 18.79
N ILE A 16 2.32 10.89 18.85
CA ILE A 16 3.50 10.67 18.00
C ILE A 16 3.16 9.94 16.68
N SER A 17 1.92 9.46 16.53
CA SER A 17 1.46 8.81 15.29
C SER A 17 1.39 9.82 14.13
N GLY A 18 2.49 9.95 13.40
CA GLY A 18 2.61 10.85 12.24
C GLY A 18 1.81 10.40 11.03
N SER A 19 1.66 11.31 10.07
CA SER A 19 0.91 11.08 8.82
C SER A 19 1.64 10.12 7.89
N ALA A 20 1.01 8.99 7.54
CA ALA A 20 1.51 8.13 6.47
C ALA A 20 1.34 8.85 5.11
N ARG A 21 2.45 9.08 4.39
CA ARG A 21 2.41 9.65 3.03
C ARG A 21 2.23 8.50 2.03
N ALA A 22 1.06 8.39 1.44
CA ALA A 22 0.85 7.51 0.29
C ALA A 22 1.42 8.19 -0.96
N THR A 23 2.42 7.58 -1.59
CA THR A 23 2.89 7.98 -2.92
C THR A 23 2.12 7.15 -3.93
N THR A 24 1.26 7.81 -4.70
CA THR A 24 0.51 7.16 -5.78
C THR A 24 1.34 7.27 -7.04
N ASP A 25 1.79 6.13 -7.57
CA ASP A 25 2.51 6.07 -8.84
C ASP A 25 1.52 6.38 -9.97
N VAL A 26 1.58 7.59 -10.54
CA VAL A 26 0.66 8.02 -11.61
C VAL A 26 1.22 7.49 -12.94
N MET A 27 0.67 6.37 -13.41
CA MET A 27 0.98 5.83 -14.73
C MET A 27 0.16 6.55 -15.80
N PRO A 28 0.78 7.04 -16.89
CA PRO A 28 0.04 7.63 -17.99
C PRO A 28 -0.68 6.52 -18.78
N PHE A 29 -2.00 6.57 -18.81
CA PHE A 29 -2.84 5.72 -19.66
C PHE A 29 -3.38 6.53 -20.84
N LYS A 30 -3.61 5.86 -21.97
CA LYS A 30 -4.14 6.49 -23.19
C LYS A 30 -5.63 6.80 -23.07
N ASP A 31 -6.38 5.93 -22.40
CA ASP A 31 -7.83 6.02 -22.19
C ASP A 31 -8.23 5.27 -20.91
N GLU A 32 -9.47 5.48 -20.47
CA GLU A 32 -10.01 4.84 -19.25
C GLU A 32 -10.12 3.31 -19.40
N ALA A 33 -10.31 2.79 -20.61
CA ALA A 33 -10.40 1.36 -20.84
C ALA A 33 -9.05 0.67 -20.58
N GLN A 34 -7.95 1.28 -21.01
CA GLN A 34 -6.60 0.83 -20.72
C GLN A 34 -6.30 0.85 -19.22
N GLU A 35 -6.74 1.89 -18.50
CA GLU A 35 -6.57 1.97 -17.05
C GLU A 35 -7.35 0.85 -16.33
N GLN A 36 -8.61 0.62 -16.73
CA GLN A 36 -9.43 -0.44 -16.16
C GLN A 36 -8.83 -1.83 -16.40
N GLN A 37 -8.35 -2.08 -17.62
CA GLN A 37 -7.67 -3.32 -17.96
C GLN A 37 -6.40 -3.49 -17.10
N PHE A 38 -5.58 -2.45 -16.98
CA PHE A 38 -4.39 -2.47 -16.14
C PHE A 38 -4.72 -2.79 -14.67
N ARG A 39 -5.75 -2.15 -14.10
CA ARG A 39 -6.24 -2.42 -12.74
C ARG A 39 -6.67 -3.89 -12.59
N GLN A 40 -7.45 -4.41 -13.54
CA GLN A 40 -7.89 -5.80 -13.51
C GLN A 40 -6.73 -6.80 -13.55
N LEU A 41 -5.71 -6.57 -14.39
CA LEU A 41 -4.55 -7.45 -14.46
C LEU A 41 -3.73 -7.40 -13.15
N THR A 42 -3.46 -6.20 -12.65
CA THR A 42 -2.63 -6.01 -11.46
C THR A 42 -3.29 -6.51 -10.16
N GLU A 43 -4.62 -6.59 -10.10
CA GLU A 43 -5.34 -7.21 -8.99
C GLU A 43 -5.30 -8.75 -9.01
N GLN A 44 -5.25 -9.36 -10.20
CA GLN A 44 -5.20 -10.82 -10.35
C GLN A 44 -3.81 -11.39 -10.09
N LEU A 45 -2.76 -10.65 -10.46
CA LEU A 45 -1.37 -11.04 -10.28
C LEU A 45 -0.95 -10.95 -8.80
N ARG A 46 -0.39 -12.02 -8.25
CA ARG A 46 0.10 -12.08 -6.85
C ARG A 46 1.58 -11.74 -6.75
N CYS A 47 1.98 -11.01 -5.71
CA CYS A 47 3.39 -10.78 -5.42
C CYS A 47 4.01 -12.00 -4.70
N PRO A 48 4.99 -12.72 -5.30
CA PRO A 48 5.58 -13.93 -4.71
C PRO A 48 6.48 -13.68 -3.49
N LYS A 49 6.86 -12.42 -3.25
CA LYS A 49 7.72 -11.99 -2.12
C LYS A 49 6.93 -11.37 -0.97
N CYS A 50 5.62 -11.18 -1.13
CA CYS A 50 4.78 -10.40 -0.24
C CYS A 50 3.76 -11.30 0.48
N GLN A 51 3.08 -10.78 1.51
CA GLN A 51 2.06 -11.52 2.26
C GLN A 51 0.77 -11.74 1.47
N ASN A 52 0.79 -12.59 0.44
CA ASN A 52 -0.37 -12.95 -0.39
C ASN A 52 -1.15 -11.75 -0.99
N ASN A 53 -0.54 -10.58 -1.09
CA ASN A 53 -1.13 -9.40 -1.68
C ASN A 53 -1.03 -9.46 -3.21
N SER A 54 -1.95 -8.79 -3.89
CA SER A 54 -1.82 -8.55 -5.33
C SER A 54 -0.63 -7.63 -5.62
N ILE A 55 -0.14 -7.61 -6.86
CA ILE A 55 0.86 -6.62 -7.25
C ILE A 55 0.26 -5.22 -7.25
N ALA A 56 -1.06 -5.04 -7.36
CA ALA A 56 -1.71 -3.74 -7.18
C ALA A 56 -1.57 -3.21 -5.73
N ASP A 57 -1.75 -4.08 -4.72
CA ASP A 57 -1.78 -3.69 -3.30
C ASP A 57 -0.39 -3.68 -2.63
N SER A 58 0.56 -4.47 -3.11
CA SER A 58 1.86 -4.56 -2.44
C SER A 58 2.78 -3.37 -2.73
N ASN A 59 3.38 -2.81 -1.67
CA ASN A 59 4.40 -1.76 -1.76
C ASN A 59 5.84 -2.29 -1.97
N ALA A 60 6.00 -3.59 -2.27
CA ALA A 60 7.32 -4.15 -2.51
C ALA A 60 7.89 -3.66 -3.85
N MET A 61 9.19 -3.38 -3.90
CA MET A 61 9.88 -2.97 -5.13
C MET A 61 9.67 -3.94 -6.32
N ILE A 62 9.55 -5.23 -6.03
CA ILE A 62 9.25 -6.26 -7.05
C ILE A 62 7.83 -6.13 -7.63
N ALA A 63 6.85 -5.67 -6.84
CA ALA A 63 5.50 -5.43 -7.34
C ALA A 63 5.49 -4.23 -8.30
N THR A 64 6.28 -3.19 -8.01
CA THR A 64 6.50 -2.07 -8.93
C THR A 64 7.14 -2.51 -10.24
N ASP A 65 8.16 -3.38 -10.21
CA ASP A 65 8.76 -3.92 -11.45
C ASP A 65 7.75 -4.73 -12.27
N MET A 66 6.93 -5.55 -11.61
CA MET A 66 5.88 -6.33 -12.27
C MET A 66 4.82 -5.43 -12.91
N ARG A 67 4.38 -4.35 -12.24
CA ARG A 67 3.40 -3.38 -12.78
C ARG A 67 3.91 -2.73 -14.07
N ARG A 68 5.21 -2.48 -14.19
CA ARG A 68 5.80 -1.89 -15.41
C ARG A 68 5.84 -2.84 -16.61
N ARG A 69 5.58 -4.14 -16.39
CA ARG A 69 5.56 -5.18 -17.44
C ARG A 69 4.16 -5.58 -17.88
N VAL A 70 3.13 -5.10 -17.19
CA VAL A 70 1.71 -5.25 -17.57
C VAL A 70 1.41 -4.27 -18.70
#